data_AF-A0A413I377-F1
#
_entry.id   AF-A0A413I377-F1
#
_cell.length_a   1.000
_cell.length_b   1.000
_cell.length_c   1.000
_cell.angle_alpha   90.00
_cell.angle_beta   90.00
_cell.angle_gamma   90.00
#
_symmetry.space_group_name_H-M   'P 1'
#
loop_
_entity.id
_entity.type
_entity.pdbx_description
1 polymer ?
#
loop_
_entity_poly.entity_id
_entity_poly.type
_entity_poly.pdbx_seq_one_letter_code
_entity_poly.pdbx_strand_id
1 'polypeptide(L)'
;MKPTKNRVYCRDCGRVKMLFETEKQADTFIRFNREEIEERAGYCPARSYFCIICNGWHVTSKKEHGHLISKSEKILGDYKTMKLQLELRKEERKRHTDELLQDLKNQIGIIEKAFKDGKFEYCKEIIDSVLQKLKKIQGRNEEKKRIRMELERFKPKFI
;
A
#
# COMPACT_ATOMS: atom_id res chain seq x y z
N MET A 1 48.81 -12.18 5.63
CA MET A 1 48.41 -10.90 4.98
C MET A 1 46.90 -10.86 4.91
N LYS A 2 46.22 -9.88 5.51
CA LYS A 2 44.74 -9.79 5.47
C LYS A 2 44.28 -9.56 4.03
N PRO A 3 43.31 -10.30 3.49
CA PRO A 3 42.69 -9.95 2.21
C PRO A 3 41.90 -8.65 2.40
N THR A 4 42.52 -7.50 2.15
CA THR A 4 41.84 -6.19 2.14
C THR A 4 41.06 -5.97 0.85
N LYS A 5 41.45 -6.64 -0.24
CA LYS A 5 40.82 -6.52 -1.56
C LYS A 5 39.37 -7.02 -1.60
N ASN A 6 38.98 -7.89 -0.68
CA ASN A 6 37.68 -8.56 -0.72
C ASN A 6 36.65 -7.89 0.20
N ARG A 7 36.93 -6.73 0.80
CA ARG A 7 35.97 -6.00 1.65
C ARG A 7 35.16 -5.01 0.83
N VAL A 8 33.83 -5.16 0.85
CA VAL A 8 32.88 -4.30 0.14
C VAL A 8 31.77 -3.84 1.07
N TYR A 9 31.18 -2.67 0.81
CA TYR A 9 29.95 -2.26 1.49
C TYR A 9 28.73 -2.92 0.82
N CYS A 10 28.10 -3.88 1.50
CA CYS A 10 26.92 -4.55 0.99
C CYS A 10 25.68 -3.70 1.26
N ARG A 11 25.05 -3.16 0.20
CA ARG A 11 23.84 -2.33 0.34
C ARG A 11 22.66 -3.07 0.94
N ASP A 12 22.55 -4.37 0.68
CA ASP A 12 21.49 -5.20 1.22
C ASP A 12 21.65 -5.44 2.73
N CYS A 13 22.88 -5.71 3.18
CA CYS A 13 23.17 -5.85 4.61
C CYS A 13 23.31 -4.50 5.33
N GLY A 14 23.59 -3.40 4.60
CA GLY A 14 23.91 -2.07 5.15
C GLY A 14 25.22 -2.01 5.94
N ARG A 15 26.17 -2.92 5.68
CA ARG A 15 27.46 -2.97 6.39
C ARG A 15 28.56 -3.51 5.50
N VAL A 16 29.81 -3.26 5.90
CA VAL A 16 30.98 -3.84 5.24
C VAL A 16 31.00 -5.37 5.42
N LYS A 17 31.25 -6.08 4.32
CA LYS A 17 31.26 -7.53 4.22
C LYS A 17 32.46 -8.01 3.40
N MET A 18 32.90 -9.24 3.66
CA MET A 18 33.81 -9.95 2.75
C MET A 18 32.99 -10.46 1.56
N LEU A 19 33.45 -10.23 0.34
CA LEU A 19 32.86 -10.68 -0.91
C LEU A 19 33.85 -11.57 -1.66
N PHE A 20 33.36 -12.71 -2.15
CA PHE A 20 34.08 -13.66 -2.97
C PHE A 20 33.30 -13.89 -4.27
N GLU A 21 34.00 -14.19 -5.36
CA GLU A 21 33.36 -14.44 -6.65
C GLU A 21 32.62 -15.79 -6.64
N THR A 22 33.20 -16.79 -5.97
CA THR A 22 32.68 -18.16 -5.91
C THR A 22 32.44 -18.64 -4.48
N GLU A 23 31.49 -19.56 -4.31
CA GLU A 23 31.20 -20.22 -3.03
C GLU A 23 32.44 -20.91 -2.46
N LYS A 24 33.16 -21.64 -3.33
CA LYS A 24 34.38 -22.37 -2.96
C LYS A 24 35.45 -21.44 -2.37
N GLN A 25 35.62 -20.23 -2.91
CA GLN A 25 36.56 -19.25 -2.34
C GLN A 25 36.12 -18.79 -0.95
N ALA A 26 34.82 -18.53 -0.76
CA ALA A 26 34.27 -18.12 0.53
C ALA A 26 34.41 -19.23 1.58
N ASP A 27 34.11 -20.49 1.24
CA ASP A 27 34.24 -21.62 2.15
C ASP A 27 35.70 -21.94 2.48
N THR A 28 36.58 -21.82 1.48
CA THR A 28 38.03 -21.92 1.66
C THR A 28 38.52 -20.86 2.66
N PHE A 29 38.05 -19.62 2.52
CA PHE A 29 38.36 -18.56 3.47
C PHE A 29 37.92 -18.91 4.90
N ILE A 30 36.69 -19.42 5.07
CA ILE A 30 36.20 -19.85 6.38
C ILE A 30 37.08 -20.95 6.96
N ARG A 31 37.37 -21.99 6.18
CA ARG A 31 38.11 -23.17 6.64
C ARG A 31 39.52 -22.83 7.12
N PHE A 32 40.25 -22.02 6.36
CA PHE A 32 41.67 -21.74 6.64
C PHE A 32 41.92 -20.56 7.58
N ASN A 33 40.92 -19.71 7.83
CA ASN A 33 41.07 -18.53 8.69
C ASN A 33 40.25 -18.63 9.98
N ARG A 34 39.58 -19.77 10.24
CA ARG A 34 38.66 -19.93 11.37
C ARG A 34 39.34 -19.62 12.71
N GLU A 35 40.42 -20.33 13.01
CA GLU A 35 41.14 -20.24 14.29
C GLU A 35 41.65 -18.82 14.54
N GLU A 36 42.35 -18.21 13.56
CA GLU A 36 42.87 -16.85 13.68
C GLU A 36 41.74 -15.80 13.87
N ILE A 37 40.62 -15.96 13.16
CA ILE A 37 39.49 -15.03 13.28
C ILE A 37 38.81 -15.19 14.64
N GLU A 38 38.63 -16.41 15.12
CA GLU A 38 38.00 -16.72 16.40
C GLU A 38 38.84 -16.23 17.58
N GLU A 39 40.14 -16.49 17.56
CA GLU A 39 41.08 -16.01 18.58
C GLU A 39 41.06 -14.47 18.69
N ARG A 40 41.03 -13.77 17.54
CA ARG A 40 41.06 -12.30 17.52
C ARG A 40 39.72 -11.63 17.81
N ALA A 41 38.62 -12.18 17.29
CA ALA A 41 37.32 -11.51 17.28
C ALA A 41 36.29 -12.14 18.23
N GLY A 42 36.59 -13.30 18.82
CA GLY A 42 35.65 -14.08 19.64
C GLY A 42 34.51 -14.73 18.84
N TYR A 43 34.54 -14.64 17.51
CA TYR A 43 33.58 -15.28 16.61
C TYR A 43 34.23 -15.58 15.26
N CYS A 44 33.77 -16.63 14.58
CA CYS A 44 34.15 -16.93 13.20
C CYS A 44 32.91 -17.03 12.29
N PRO A 45 33.04 -16.75 10.98
CA PRO A 45 31.96 -17.05 10.05
C PRO A 45 31.72 -18.57 10.00
N ALA A 46 30.45 -18.98 10.04
CA ALA A 46 30.02 -20.37 10.06
C ALA A 46 29.73 -20.90 8.65
N ARG A 47 29.26 -20.06 7.74
CA ARG A 47 28.90 -20.44 6.36
C ARG A 47 29.05 -19.28 5.37
N SER A 48 29.06 -19.61 4.08
CA SER A 48 28.89 -18.66 2.99
C SER A 48 27.41 -18.56 2.55
N TYR A 49 27.04 -17.47 1.88
CA TYR A 49 25.74 -17.28 1.23
C TYR A 49 25.88 -16.36 0.01
N PHE A 50 25.10 -16.62 -1.03
CA PHE A 50 25.04 -15.75 -2.20
C PHE A 50 24.23 -14.48 -1.90
N CYS A 51 24.79 -13.32 -2.23
CA CYS A 51 24.12 -12.04 -2.14
C CYS A 51 23.82 -11.52 -3.55
N ILE A 52 22.53 -11.47 -3.89
CA ILE A 52 22.07 -11.01 -5.20
C ILE A 52 22.53 -9.57 -5.49
N ILE A 53 22.49 -8.69 -4.48
CA ILE A 53 22.85 -7.27 -4.65
C ILE A 53 24.36 -7.06 -4.88
N CYS A 54 25.19 -7.92 -4.30
CA CYS A 54 26.64 -7.86 -4.51
C CYS A 54 27.12 -8.79 -5.63
N ASN A 55 26.21 -9.58 -6.21
CA ASN A 55 26.48 -10.60 -7.21
C ASN A 55 27.68 -11.50 -6.86
N GLY A 56 27.70 -12.02 -5.63
CA GLY A 56 28.78 -12.88 -5.14
C GLY A 56 28.52 -13.41 -3.74
N TRP A 57 29.53 -14.05 -3.17
CA TRP A 57 29.42 -14.83 -1.94
C TRP A 57 29.93 -14.06 -0.74
N HIS A 58 29.07 -13.86 0.26
CA HIS A 58 29.43 -13.32 1.56
C HIS A 58 29.59 -14.44 2.58
N VAL A 59 30.31 -14.15 3.67
CA VAL A 59 30.41 -15.05 4.83
C VAL A 59 29.61 -14.50 6.02
N THR A 60 29.08 -15.39 6.85
CA THR A 60 28.25 -15.05 8.01
C THR A 60 28.50 -16.01 9.17
N SER A 61 28.44 -15.49 10.40
CA SER A 61 28.49 -16.30 11.64
C SER A 61 27.16 -16.98 11.97
N LYS A 62 26.07 -16.63 11.27
CA LYS A 62 24.76 -17.28 11.45
C LYS A 62 24.81 -18.71 10.92
N LYS A 63 24.51 -19.69 11.79
CA LYS A 63 24.53 -21.14 11.45
C LYS A 63 23.34 -21.57 10.59
N GLU A 64 22.20 -20.91 10.76
CA GLU A 64 20.96 -21.31 10.10
C GLU A 64 20.93 -20.93 8.60
N HIS A 65 20.33 -21.82 7.81
CA HIS A 65 19.97 -21.62 6.40
C HIS A 65 18.60 -20.94 6.26
N GLY A 66 18.16 -20.18 7.27
CA GLY A 66 16.92 -19.42 7.15
C GLY A 66 17.00 -18.46 5.96
N HIS A 67 15.91 -18.38 5.18
CA HIS A 67 15.75 -17.36 4.14
C HIS A 67 15.78 -15.99 4.83
N LEU A 68 16.93 -15.34 4.81
CA LEU A 68 17.06 -13.99 5.30
C LEU A 68 16.44 -13.10 4.23
N ILE A 69 15.21 -12.65 4.47
CA ILE A 69 14.53 -11.69 3.60
C ILE A 69 15.47 -10.48 3.46
N SER A 70 15.93 -10.27 2.23
CA SER A 70 16.79 -9.14 1.86
C SER A 70 16.06 -7.83 2.12
N LYS A 71 16.80 -6.73 2.35
CA LYS A 71 16.17 -5.41 2.47
C LYS A 71 15.40 -5.08 1.19
N SER A 72 15.92 -5.54 0.05
CA SER A 72 15.29 -5.36 -1.26
C SER A 72 13.93 -6.06 -1.34
N GLU A 73 13.84 -7.33 -0.93
CA GLU A 73 12.57 -8.06 -0.85
C GLU A 73 11.58 -7.39 0.10
N LYS A 74 12.05 -6.90 1.25
CA LYS A 74 11.22 -6.17 2.20
C LYS A 74 10.64 -4.90 1.57
N ILE A 75 11.47 -4.06 0.94
CA ILE A 75 11.03 -2.81 0.28
C ILE A 75 10.01 -3.11 -0.82
N LEU A 76 10.23 -4.16 -1.61
CA LEU A 76 9.29 -4.58 -2.65
C LEU A 76 7.96 -5.05 -2.06
N GLY A 77 7.99 -5.79 -0.95
CA GLY A 77 6.81 -6.20 -0.20
C GLY A 77 6.02 -5.01 0.36
N ASP A 78 6.72 -4.06 0.97
CA ASP A 78 6.13 -2.84 1.53
C ASP A 78 5.47 -2.00 0.43
N TYR A 79 6.12 -1.84 -0.73
CA TYR A 79 5.57 -1.13 -1.88
C TYR A 79 4.30 -1.79 -2.43
N LYS A 80 4.29 -3.12 -2.56
CA LYS A 80 3.09 -3.87 -3.01
C LYS A 80 1.93 -3.68 -2.04
N THR A 81 2.20 -3.76 -0.73
CA THR A 81 1.20 -3.55 0.32
C THR A 81 0.64 -2.13 0.27
N MET A 82 1.50 -1.12 0.17
CA MET A 82 1.09 0.28 0.03
C MET A 82 0.20 0.49 -1.19
N LYS A 83 0.60 -0.06 -2.36
CA LYS A 83 -0.17 0.05 -3.59
C LYS A 83 -1.57 -0.58 -3.44
N LEU A 84 -1.65 -1.76 -2.82
CA LEU A 84 -2.92 -2.42 -2.56
C LEU A 84 -3.83 -1.58 -1.65
N GLN A 85 -3.29 -1.02 -0.56
CA GLN A 85 -4.05 -0.16 0.34
C GLN A 85 -4.58 1.10 -0.36
N LEU A 86 -3.81 1.69 -1.27
CA LEU A 86 -4.26 2.85 -2.05
C LEU A 86 -5.44 2.52 -2.96
N GLU A 87 -5.42 1.36 -3.61
CA GLU A 87 -6.53 0.90 -4.46
C GLU A 87 -7.78 0.58 -3.63
N LEU A 88 -7.63 -0.09 -2.48
CA LEU A 88 -8.74 -0.35 -1.57
C LEU A 88 -9.40 0.95 -1.09
N ARG A 89 -8.62 1.97 -0.72
CA ARG A 89 -9.16 3.28 -0.32
C ARG A 89 -9.87 4.00 -1.46
N LYS A 90 -9.42 3.84 -2.70
CA LYS A 90 -10.12 4.42 -3.88
C LYS A 90 -11.48 3.75 -4.07
N GLU A 91 -11.54 2.42 -3.98
CA GLU A 91 -12.78 1.67 -4.14
C GLU A 91 -13.76 1.97 -2.99
N GLU A 92 -13.26 2.09 -1.76
CA GLU A 92 -14.07 2.49 -0.61
C GLU A 92 -14.69 3.88 -0.77
N ARG A 93 -13.91 4.88 -1.21
CA ARG A 93 -14.45 6.22 -1.52
C ARG A 93 -15.51 6.19 -2.62
N LYS A 94 -15.30 5.35 -3.65
CA LYS A 94 -16.26 5.18 -4.74
C LYS A 94 -17.56 4.56 -4.23
N ARG A 95 -17.49 3.46 -3.47
CA ARG A 95 -18.66 2.83 -2.84
C ARG A 95 -19.43 3.80 -1.95
N HIS A 96 -18.75 4.52 -1.07
CA HIS A 96 -19.40 5.52 -0.20
C HIS A 96 -20.09 6.62 -1.02
N THR A 97 -19.49 7.07 -2.12
CA THR A 97 -20.12 8.05 -3.01
C THR A 97 -21.35 7.49 -3.71
N ASP A 98 -21.29 6.23 -4.13
CA ASP A 98 -22.39 5.54 -4.81
C ASP A 98 -23.56 5.27 -3.85
N GLU A 99 -23.28 4.90 -2.59
CA GLU A 99 -24.26 4.78 -1.50
C GLU A 99 -24.96 6.12 -1.23
N LEU A 100 -24.20 7.22 -1.11
CA LEU A 100 -24.78 8.55 -0.95
C LEU A 100 -25.69 8.93 -2.12
N LEU A 101 -25.29 8.64 -3.36
CA LEU A 101 -26.12 8.92 -4.53
C LEU A 101 -27.39 8.06 -4.53
N GLN A 102 -27.31 6.81 -4.11
CA GLN A 102 -28.47 5.94 -4.00
C GLN A 102 -29.45 6.43 -2.93
N ASP A 103 -28.96 6.88 -1.78
CA ASP A 103 -29.78 7.49 -0.74
C ASP A 103 -30.50 8.75 -1.25
N LEU A 104 -29.82 9.61 -2.01
CA LEU A 104 -30.44 10.79 -2.60
C LEU A 104 -31.56 10.41 -3.58
N LYS A 105 -31.38 9.36 -4.38
CA LYS A 105 -32.45 8.83 -5.25
C LYS A 105 -33.62 8.29 -4.44
N ASN A 106 -33.36 7.59 -3.35
CA ASN A 106 -34.41 7.11 -2.46
C ASN A 106 -35.21 8.28 -1.86
N GLN A 107 -34.54 9.38 -1.52
CA GLN A 107 -35.21 10.62 -1.05
C GLN A 107 -36.11 11.24 -2.13
N ILE A 108 -35.72 11.18 -3.41
CA ILE A 108 -36.60 11.61 -4.53
C ILE A 108 -37.88 10.77 -4.55
N GLY A 109 -37.79 9.45 -4.38
CA GLY A 109 -38.98 8.59 -4.30
C GLY A 109 -39.91 8.94 -3.13
N ILE A 110 -39.34 9.35 -1.98
CA ILE A 110 -40.12 9.86 -0.85
C ILE A 110 -40.81 11.18 -1.22
N ILE A 111 -40.10 12.09 -1.89
CA ILE A 111 -40.66 13.35 -2.39
C ILE A 111 -41.83 13.06 -3.33
N GLU A 112 -41.66 12.16 -4.30
CA GLU A 112 -42.72 11.78 -5.25
C GLU A 112 -43.99 11.30 -4.55
N LYS A 113 -43.85 10.47 -3.52
CA LYS A 113 -44.99 9.97 -2.74
C LYS A 113 -45.65 11.09 -1.95
N ALA A 114 -44.87 11.85 -1.18
CA ALA A 114 -45.38 12.98 -0.39
C ALA A 114 -46.05 14.04 -1.27
N PHE A 115 -45.53 14.24 -2.48
CA PHE A 115 -46.06 15.18 -3.45
C PHE A 115 -47.46 14.75 -3.94
N LYS A 116 -47.65 13.45 -4.22
CA LYS A 116 -48.96 12.88 -4.56
C LYS A 116 -49.96 12.98 -3.40
N ASP A 117 -49.47 12.86 -2.16
CA ASP A 117 -50.26 12.99 -0.95
C ASP A 117 -50.58 14.46 -0.58
N GLY A 118 -50.16 15.44 -1.39
CA GLY A 118 -50.40 16.87 -1.15
C GLY A 118 -49.57 17.49 -0.02
N LYS A 119 -48.52 16.81 0.45
CA LYS A 119 -47.66 17.25 1.57
C LYS A 119 -46.55 18.19 1.10
N PHE A 120 -46.94 19.33 0.56
CA PHE A 120 -46.04 20.23 -0.17
C PHE A 120 -44.92 20.84 0.69
N GLU A 121 -45.23 21.29 1.92
CA GLU A 121 -44.21 21.87 2.82
C GLU A 121 -43.12 20.82 3.17
N TYR A 122 -43.55 19.59 3.46
CA TYR A 122 -42.64 18.48 3.72
C TYR A 122 -41.77 18.14 2.49
N CYS A 123 -42.33 18.18 1.28
CA CYS A 123 -41.53 18.01 0.06
C CYS A 123 -40.44 19.07 -0.06
N LYS A 124 -40.75 20.34 0.23
CA LYS A 124 -39.80 21.46 0.15
C LYS A 124 -38.61 21.27 1.09
N GLU A 125 -38.87 20.85 2.34
CA GLU A 125 -37.82 20.55 3.32
C GLU A 125 -36.86 19.44 2.84
N ILE A 126 -37.40 18.37 2.27
CA ILE A 126 -36.59 17.26 1.75
C ILE A 126 -35.79 17.73 0.52
N ILE A 127 -36.40 18.49 -0.40
CA ILE A 127 -35.72 19.02 -1.59
C ILE A 127 -34.50 19.86 -1.17
N ASP A 128 -34.67 20.77 -0.22
CA ASP A 128 -33.57 21.60 0.27
C ASP A 128 -32.46 20.76 0.92
N SER A 129 -32.82 19.75 1.70
CA SER A 129 -31.88 18.79 2.29
C SER A 129 -31.08 18.03 1.21
N VAL A 130 -31.75 17.52 0.17
CA VAL A 130 -31.12 16.81 -0.96
C VAL A 130 -30.16 17.74 -1.71
N LEU A 131 -30.57 18.98 -1.98
CA LEU A 131 -29.73 19.97 -2.67
C LEU A 131 -28.47 20.33 -1.85
N GLN A 132 -28.58 20.43 -0.53
CA GLN A 132 -27.42 20.64 0.35
C GLN A 132 -26.46 19.46 0.33
N LYS A 133 -26.98 18.22 0.40
CA LYS A 133 -26.16 17.00 0.33
C LYS A 133 -25.44 16.88 -1.02
N LEU A 134 -26.11 17.19 -2.13
CA LEU A 134 -25.50 17.20 -3.47
C LEU A 134 -24.32 18.16 -3.59
N LYS A 135 -24.33 19.30 -2.90
CA LYS A 135 -23.20 20.25 -2.90
C LYS A 135 -21.94 19.65 -2.28
N LYS A 136 -22.09 18.75 -1.30
CA LYS A 136 -20.97 18.10 -0.60
C LYS A 136 -20.31 16.96 -1.40
N ILE A 137 -21.02 16.37 -2.36
CA ILE A 137 -20.47 15.30 -3.21
C ILE A 137 -19.50 15.89 -4.23
N GLN A 138 -18.26 15.41 -4.25
CA GLN A 138 -17.26 15.74 -5.25
C GLN A 138 -17.37 14.81 -6.47
N GLY A 139 -17.19 15.36 -7.67
CA GLY A 139 -17.32 14.59 -8.92
C GLY A 139 -18.77 14.18 -9.24
N ARG A 140 -18.93 13.13 -10.07
CA ARG A 140 -20.24 12.58 -10.48
C ARG A 140 -21.21 13.64 -11.04
N ASN A 141 -20.67 14.57 -11.83
CA ASN A 141 -21.38 15.77 -12.29
C ASN A 141 -22.66 15.43 -13.06
N GLU A 142 -22.65 14.38 -13.88
CA GLU A 142 -23.82 13.93 -14.65
C GLU A 142 -24.94 13.38 -13.76
N GLU A 143 -24.63 12.52 -12.78
CA GLU A 143 -25.63 12.05 -11.79
C GLU A 143 -26.20 13.22 -10.99
N LYS A 144 -25.35 14.15 -10.53
CA LYS A 144 -25.80 15.33 -9.79
C LYS A 144 -26.72 16.21 -10.64
N LYS A 145 -26.41 16.37 -11.93
CA LYS A 145 -27.25 17.12 -12.88
C LYS A 145 -28.60 16.43 -13.07
N ARG A 146 -28.62 15.10 -13.24
CA ARG A 146 -29.86 14.31 -13.34
C ARG A 146 -30.76 14.48 -12.12
N ILE A 147 -30.21 14.31 -10.91
CA ILE A 147 -30.97 14.48 -9.67
C ILE A 147 -31.55 15.90 -9.57
N ARG A 148 -30.75 16.93 -9.88
CA ARG A 148 -31.25 18.32 -9.88
C ARG A 148 -32.42 18.50 -10.84
N MET A 149 -32.32 17.99 -12.07
CA MET A 149 -33.40 18.08 -13.05
C MET A 149 -34.67 17.35 -12.58
N GLU A 150 -34.55 16.22 -11.88
CA GLU A 150 -35.71 15.54 -11.29
C GLU A 150 -36.37 16.40 -10.21
N LEU A 151 -35.59 17.03 -9.33
CA LEU A 151 -36.12 17.91 -8.28
C LEU A 151 -36.82 19.16 -8.83
N GLU A 152 -36.33 19.73 -9.94
CA GLU A 152 -36.96 20.89 -10.60
C GLU A 152 -38.41 20.59 -11.05
N ARG A 153 -38.76 19.32 -11.32
CA ARG A 153 -40.12 18.94 -11.75
C ARG A 153 -41.18 19.20 -10.69
N PHE A 154 -40.81 19.26 -9.41
CA PHE A 154 -41.74 19.50 -8.31
C PHE A 154 -41.96 21.00 -8.05
N LYS A 155 -41.05 21.88 -8.48
CA LYS A 155 -41.09 23.32 -8.18
C LYS A 155 -42.33 24.09 -8.69
N PRO A 156 -42.84 23.86 -9.91
CA PRO A 156 -43.94 24.66 -10.46
C PRO A 156 -45.28 24.53 -9.71
N LYS A 157 -45.39 23.62 -8.76
CA LYS A 157 -46.63 23.24 -8.07
C LYS A 157 -46.64 23.59 -6.58
N PHE A 158 -45.59 24.28 -6.11
CA PHE A 158 -45.51 24.83 -4.75
C PHE A 158 -45.92 26.31 -4.67
N ILE A 159 -46.46 26.87 -5.77
CA ILE A 159 -46.96 28.24 -5.89
C ILE A 159 -48.49 28.22 -5.76
#